data_AF-A0A8B9UHK2-F1
#
_entry.id   AF-A0A8B9UHK2-F1
#
_cell.length_a   1.000
_cell.length_b   1.000
_cell.length_c   1.000
_cell.angle_alpha   90.00
_cell.angle_beta   90.00
_cell.angle_gamma   90.00
#
_symmetry.space_group_name_H-M   'P 1'
#
loop_
_entity.id
_entity.type
_entity.pdbx_description
1 polymer ?
#
loop_
_entity_poly.entity_id
_entity_poly.type
_entity_poly.pdbx_seq_one_letter_code
_entity_poly.pdbx_strand_id
1 'polypeptide(L)'
;MSMASVQLAGAKRDALLLSFKDAKLSVVEYDPGTHDLKTLSLHYFEEPELRDGFVQNVHIPKVRVDPDGRCAVMLIYGTRLVVLPFRRDSLADEHEGLVGEGQKSSFLPSYIIDVRELDEKLLNIIDMQFLCGYYEPTLLILFEPNQTWPGRVAVRQDTCSIVAISLNIMQKVHPVIWSLSNLPFDCTQALAVPKPIGDGSRRFFNFFGGRGTHR
;
A
#
# COMPACT_ATOMS: atom_id res chain seq x y z
N MET A 1 3.24 1.04 -13.92
CA MET A 1 1.95 1.69 -13.65
C MET A 1 1.10 0.71 -12.85
N SER A 2 0.33 1.19 -11.89
CA SER A 2 -0.55 0.42 -11.02
C SER A 2 -1.94 1.06 -11.02
N MET A 3 -2.97 0.26 -10.87
CA MET A 3 -4.35 0.71 -10.78
C MET A 3 -5.05 0.00 -9.63
N ALA A 4 -5.89 0.73 -8.90
CA ALA A 4 -6.79 0.18 -7.88
C ALA A 4 -8.11 0.95 -7.90
N SER A 5 -9.18 0.38 -7.34
CA SER A 5 -10.46 1.06 -7.17
C SER A 5 -10.81 1.19 -5.69
N VAL A 6 -11.63 2.20 -5.36
CA VAL A 6 -12.20 2.38 -4.03
C VAL A 6 -13.58 3.03 -4.12
N GLN A 7 -14.52 2.55 -3.31
CA GLN A 7 -15.79 3.23 -3.09
C GLN A 7 -15.58 4.30 -2.01
N LEU A 8 -15.65 5.57 -2.38
CA LEU A 8 -15.54 6.69 -1.44
C LEU A 8 -16.85 6.89 -0.66
N ALA A 9 -16.75 7.46 0.54
CA ALA A 9 -17.92 7.80 1.35
C ALA A 9 -18.83 8.79 0.60
N GLY A 10 -20.14 8.51 0.61
CA GLY A 10 -21.14 9.27 -0.15
C GLY A 10 -21.07 9.17 -1.68
N ALA A 11 -20.09 8.47 -2.25
CA ALA A 11 -19.97 8.33 -3.71
C ALA A 11 -20.98 7.32 -4.26
N LYS A 12 -21.45 7.56 -5.48
CA LYS A 12 -22.35 6.65 -6.20
C LYS A 12 -21.62 5.60 -7.02
N ARG A 13 -20.31 5.78 -7.24
CA ARG A 13 -19.46 4.95 -8.08
C ARG A 13 -18.10 4.77 -7.42
N ASP A 14 -17.39 3.73 -7.86
CA ASP A 14 -16.00 3.55 -7.51
C ASP A 14 -15.14 4.62 -8.17
N ALA A 15 -14.23 5.19 -7.38
CA ALA A 15 -13.12 5.98 -7.87
C ALA A 15 -11.96 5.05 -8.24
N LEU A 16 -11.22 5.41 -9.29
CA LEU A 16 -10.01 4.73 -9.74
C LEU A 16 -8.77 5.50 -9.28
N LEU A 17 -7.84 4.80 -8.65
CA LEU A 17 -6.51 5.28 -8.30
C LEU A 17 -5.54 4.79 -9.37
N LEU A 18 -4.93 5.72 -10.10
CA LEU A 18 -4.01 5.47 -11.19
C LEU A 18 -2.62 5.98 -10.81
N SER A 19 -1.63 5.08 -10.75
CA SER A 19 -0.23 5.49 -10.62
C SER A 19 0.47 5.58 -11.96
N PHE A 20 1.21 6.66 -12.13
CA PHE A 20 2.04 6.91 -13.31
C PHE A 20 3.51 6.71 -12.98
N LYS A 21 4.37 6.95 -13.97
CA LYS A 21 5.83 6.87 -13.79
C LYS A 21 6.29 7.81 -12.65
N ASP A 22 7.40 7.42 -12.03
CA ASP A 22 8.04 8.12 -10.93
C ASP A 22 7.21 8.08 -9.64
N ALA A 23 6.48 9.13 -9.29
CA ALA A 23 5.75 9.19 -8.02
C ALA A 23 4.45 10.02 -8.12
N LYS A 24 3.67 9.74 -9.17
CA LYS A 24 2.42 10.45 -9.47
C LYS A 24 1.22 9.55 -9.24
N LEU A 25 0.19 10.10 -8.61
CA LEU A 25 -1.09 9.44 -8.38
C LEU A 25 -2.23 10.35 -8.83
N SER A 26 -3.15 9.81 -9.64
CA SER A 26 -4.40 10.45 -10.00
C SER A 26 -5.57 9.65 -9.46
N VAL A 27 -6.54 10.32 -8.87
CA VAL A 27 -7.82 9.71 -8.48
C VAL A 27 -8.89 10.26 -9.40
N VAL A 28 -9.56 9.38 -10.12
CA VAL A 28 -10.56 9.73 -11.14
C VAL A 28 -11.87 8.98 -10.91
N GLU A 29 -12.98 9.57 -11.30
CA GLU A 29 -14.31 8.93 -11.30
C GLU A 29 -14.94 9.11 -12.68
N TYR A 30 -15.78 8.16 -13.08
CA TYR A 30 -16.53 8.27 -14.32
C TYR A 30 -17.70 9.26 -14.19
N ASP A 31 -17.78 10.24 -15.09
CA ASP A 31 -18.89 11.19 -15.19
C ASP A 31 -19.88 10.76 -16.29
N PRO A 32 -21.11 10.32 -15.94
CA PRO A 32 -22.12 9.90 -16.92
C PRO A 32 -22.66 11.04 -17.79
N GLY A 33 -22.55 12.30 -17.36
CA GLY A 33 -23.09 13.43 -18.10
C GLY A 33 -22.23 13.78 -19.32
N THR A 34 -20.92 13.64 -19.18
CA THR A 34 -19.93 13.94 -20.23
C THR A 34 -19.38 12.69 -20.90
N HIS A 35 -19.66 11.50 -20.34
CA HIS A 35 -19.05 10.23 -20.72
C HIS A 35 -17.50 10.24 -20.64
N ASP A 36 -16.94 11.00 -19.71
CA ASP A 36 -15.49 11.18 -19.54
C ASP A 36 -15.05 10.90 -18.09
N LEU A 37 -13.73 10.85 -17.86
CA LEU A 37 -13.13 10.71 -16.55
C LEU A 37 -12.96 12.08 -15.88
N LYS A 38 -13.66 12.28 -14.77
CA LYS A 38 -13.50 13.43 -13.91
C LYS A 38 -12.38 13.18 -12.90
N THR A 39 -11.37 14.03 -12.90
CA THR A 39 -10.30 14.01 -11.89
C THR A 39 -10.83 14.52 -10.55
N LEU A 40 -10.74 13.69 -9.52
CA LEU A 40 -11.11 14.02 -8.15
C LEU A 40 -9.91 14.61 -7.37
N SER A 41 -8.72 14.04 -7.54
CA SER A 41 -7.50 14.57 -6.93
C SER A 41 -6.24 14.15 -7.70
N LEU A 42 -5.19 14.96 -7.59
CA LEU A 42 -3.86 14.70 -8.17
C LEU A 42 -2.80 14.87 -7.09
N HIS A 43 -1.86 13.93 -7.03
CA HIS A 43 -0.78 13.92 -6.04
C HIS A 43 0.56 13.69 -6.72
N TYR A 44 1.55 14.50 -6.34
CA TYR A 44 2.90 14.49 -6.90
C TYR A 44 3.91 14.36 -5.77
N PHE A 45 4.70 13.28 -5.78
CA PHE A 45 5.72 12.98 -4.76
C PHE A 45 7.11 12.85 -5.40
N GLU A 46 7.45 13.79 -6.29
CA GLU A 46 8.68 13.75 -7.10
C GLU A 46 9.84 14.56 -6.50
N GLU A 47 9.81 14.80 -5.19
CA GLU A 47 10.84 15.54 -4.47
C GLU A 47 12.19 14.78 -4.50
N PRO A 48 13.31 15.45 -4.82
CA PRO A 48 14.64 14.82 -4.87
C PRO A 48 15.05 14.12 -3.58
N GLU A 49 14.61 14.63 -2.44
CA GLU A 49 14.88 14.12 -1.10
C GLU A 49 14.30 12.70 -0.91
N LEU A 50 13.19 12.39 -1.59
CA LEU A 50 12.54 11.08 -1.52
C LEU A 50 13.28 10.00 -2.31
N ARG A 51 14.24 10.39 -3.15
CA ARG A 51 15.02 9.47 -3.99
C ARG A 51 16.30 8.96 -3.31
N ASP A 52 16.61 9.43 -2.10
CA ASP A 52 17.80 9.00 -1.34
C ASP A 52 19.12 9.07 -2.17
N GLY A 53 19.23 10.07 -3.06
CA GLY A 53 20.39 10.27 -3.94
C GLY A 53 20.42 9.41 -5.22
N PHE A 54 19.45 8.51 -5.42
CA PHE A 54 19.34 7.73 -6.65
C PHE A 54 18.83 8.60 -7.81
N VAL A 55 19.56 8.58 -8.92
CA VAL A 55 19.20 9.32 -10.15
C VAL A 55 18.30 8.51 -11.10
N GLN A 56 18.38 7.18 -11.04
CA GLN A 56 17.59 6.27 -11.86
C GLN A 56 16.62 5.49 -10.97
N ASN A 57 15.33 5.68 -11.21
CA ASN A 57 14.30 4.90 -10.54
C ASN A 57 13.95 3.66 -11.36
N VAL A 58 14.19 2.48 -10.78
CA VAL A 58 13.79 1.18 -11.34
C VAL A 58 12.48 0.67 -10.73
N HIS A 59 12.00 1.29 -9.65
CA HIS A 59 10.82 0.86 -8.92
C HIS A 59 9.55 1.46 -9.53
N ILE A 60 8.65 0.57 -9.93
CA ILE A 60 7.33 0.94 -10.44
C ILE A 60 6.43 1.28 -9.24
N PRO A 61 5.73 2.43 -9.22
CA PRO A 61 4.82 2.77 -8.14
C PRO A 61 3.68 1.77 -8.03
N LYS A 62 3.56 1.12 -6.86
CA LYS A 62 2.53 0.12 -6.58
C LYS A 62 1.46 0.76 -5.70
N VAL A 63 0.19 0.69 -6.11
CA VAL A 63 -0.94 1.21 -5.33
C VAL A 63 -1.73 0.02 -4.77
N ARG A 64 -2.10 0.11 -3.50
CA ARG A 64 -3.00 -0.81 -2.81
C ARG A 64 -4.06 -0.03 -2.04
N VAL A 65 -5.25 -0.58 -1.96
CA VAL A 65 -6.40 0.01 -1.26
C VAL A 65 -6.81 -0.93 -0.15
N ASP A 66 -7.12 -0.37 1.02
CA ASP A 66 -7.65 -1.14 2.14
C ASP A 66 -9.06 -1.71 1.80
N PRO A 67 -9.33 -2.99 2.06
CA PRO A 67 -10.61 -3.63 1.75
C PRO A 67 -11.83 -2.93 2.34
N ASP A 68 -11.69 -2.26 3.48
CA ASP A 68 -12.75 -1.51 4.15
C ASP A 68 -12.77 -0.01 3.76
N GLY A 69 -12.04 0.38 2.71
CA GLY A 69 -12.10 1.70 2.08
C GLY A 69 -11.69 2.88 2.97
N ARG A 70 -10.79 2.69 3.94
CA ARG A 70 -10.32 3.78 4.85
C ARG A 70 -9.06 4.48 4.36
N CYS A 71 -8.19 3.80 3.64
CA CYS A 71 -7.02 4.43 3.03
C CYS A 71 -6.52 3.65 1.81
N ALA A 72 -5.69 4.31 1.02
CA ALA A 72 -4.82 3.69 0.04
C ALA A 72 -3.35 3.94 0.41
N VAL A 73 -2.48 3.05 -0.04
CA VAL A 73 -1.03 3.18 0.08
C VAL A 73 -0.40 3.05 -1.28
N MET A 74 0.54 3.95 -1.58
CA MET A 74 1.38 3.90 -2.76
C MET A 74 2.85 3.77 -2.36
N LEU A 75 3.51 2.69 -2.80
CA LEU A 75 4.95 2.53 -2.65
C LEU A 75 5.64 3.30 -3.76
N ILE A 76 6.49 4.26 -3.40
CA ILE A 76 7.31 5.04 -4.35
C ILE A 76 8.79 4.82 -4.05
N TYR A 77 9.60 4.83 -5.11
CA TYR A 77 11.07 4.64 -5.07
C TYR A 77 11.57 3.39 -4.34
N GLY A 78 10.69 2.45 -3.98
CA GLY A 78 11.04 1.24 -3.22
C GLY A 78 11.29 1.46 -1.73
N THR A 79 11.30 2.72 -1.25
CA THR A 79 11.68 3.07 0.14
C THR A 79 10.64 3.90 0.89
N ARG A 80 9.65 4.49 0.19
CA ARG A 80 8.66 5.39 0.81
C ARG A 80 7.24 4.90 0.59
N LEU A 81 6.44 4.87 1.66
CA LEU A 81 5.01 4.57 1.59
C LEU A 81 4.21 5.87 1.70
N VAL A 82 3.53 6.24 0.62
CA VAL A 82 2.57 7.34 0.64
C VAL A 82 1.23 6.77 1.12
N VAL A 83 0.73 7.26 2.26
CA VAL A 83 -0.59 6.93 2.76
C VAL A 83 -1.57 8.02 2.34
N LEU A 84 -2.62 7.64 1.62
CA LEU A 84 -3.74 8.49 1.23
C LEU A 84 -4.99 8.11 2.03
N PRO A 85 -5.36 8.85 3.08
CA PRO A 85 -6.52 8.53 3.87
C PRO A 85 -7.81 9.07 3.25
N PHE A 86 -8.88 8.30 3.41
CA PHE A 86 -10.22 8.66 2.95
C PHE A 86 -11.07 9.15 4.12
N ARG A 87 -11.92 10.15 3.86
CA ARG A 87 -12.95 10.53 4.82
C ARG A 87 -13.97 9.40 4.93
N ARG A 88 -14.39 9.11 6.16
CA ARG A 88 -15.52 8.23 6.44
C ARG A 88 -16.67 9.08 6.93
N ASP A 89 -17.87 8.77 6.49
CA ASP A 89 -19.11 9.31 7.05
C ASP A 89 -19.35 8.65 8.41
N SER A 90 -18.53 8.95 9.42
CA SER A 90 -18.90 8.70 10.80
C SER A 90 -19.74 9.87 11.30
N LEU A 91 -20.87 9.59 11.94
CA LEU A 91 -21.78 10.53 12.61
C LEU A 91 -21.12 11.37 13.74
N ALA A 92 -19.78 11.38 13.85
CA ALA A 92 -19.00 12.04 14.88
C ALA A 92 -18.39 13.39 14.44
N ASP A 93 -18.57 13.80 13.19
CA ASP A 93 -18.10 15.09 12.67
C ASP A 93 -19.04 16.28 13.04
N GLU A 94 -19.83 16.16 14.11
CA GLU A 94 -20.70 17.23 14.62
C GLU A 94 -19.94 18.31 15.43
N HIS A 95 -18.62 18.23 15.60
CA HIS A 95 -17.88 19.17 16.47
C HIS A 95 -16.84 20.08 15.82
N GLU A 96 -16.74 20.14 14.48
CA GLU A 96 -15.98 21.21 13.82
C GLU A 96 -16.87 22.10 12.95
N GLY A 97 -17.41 23.13 13.59
CA GLY A 97 -17.53 24.50 13.06
C GLY A 97 -18.18 24.70 11.68
N LEU A 98 -19.46 25.09 11.71
CA LEU A 98 -20.07 26.19 10.95
C LEU A 98 -19.13 27.01 10.02
N VAL A 99 -18.91 26.57 8.77
CA VAL A 99 -18.76 27.44 7.58
C VAL A 99 -18.73 26.62 6.28
N GLY A 100 -19.71 26.86 5.40
CA GLY A 100 -19.59 26.66 3.95
C GLY A 100 -20.11 25.34 3.37
N GLU A 101 -21.23 25.40 2.65
CA GLU A 101 -21.66 24.41 1.66
C GLU A 101 -20.70 24.40 0.44
N GLY A 102 -19.46 23.98 0.67
CA GLY A 102 -18.54 23.55 -0.38
C GLY A 102 -18.42 22.04 -0.33
N GLN A 103 -18.31 21.37 -1.48
CA GLN A 103 -18.02 19.93 -1.55
C GLN A 103 -16.81 19.61 -0.68
N LYS A 104 -17.02 19.06 0.52
CA LYS A 104 -15.93 18.56 1.37
C LYS A 104 -15.17 17.50 0.57
N SER A 105 -13.86 17.67 0.40
CA SER A 105 -13.02 16.70 -0.30
C SER A 105 -13.17 15.29 0.30
N SER A 106 -13.39 14.26 -0.50
CA SER A 106 -13.46 12.88 0.03
C SER A 106 -12.11 12.36 0.60
N PHE A 107 -11.04 13.15 0.45
CA PHE A 107 -9.68 12.83 0.85
C PHE A 107 -9.22 13.69 2.04
N LEU A 108 -8.48 13.06 2.94
CA LEU A 108 -7.68 13.72 3.96
C LEU A 108 -6.25 13.98 3.43
N PRO A 109 -5.47 14.88 4.04
CA PRO A 109 -4.09 15.13 3.65
C PRO A 109 -3.26 13.84 3.69
N SER A 110 -2.57 13.55 2.59
CA SER A 110 -1.64 12.42 2.52
C SER A 110 -0.42 12.65 3.40
N TYR A 111 0.21 11.58 3.85
CA TYR A 111 1.50 11.64 4.54
C TYR A 111 2.41 10.51 4.06
N ILE A 112 3.72 10.69 4.24
CA ILE A 112 4.75 9.76 3.77
C ILE A 112 5.37 9.08 4.99
N ILE A 113 5.56 7.78 4.89
CA ILE A 113 6.29 6.95 5.86
C ILE A 113 7.60 6.51 5.20
N ASP A 114 8.73 6.73 5.87
CA ASP A 114 9.99 6.07 5.50
C ASP A 114 9.96 4.62 5.99
N VAL A 115 10.11 3.68 5.07
CA VAL A 115 10.09 2.26 5.42
C VAL A 115 11.28 1.88 6.32
N ARG A 116 12.38 2.64 6.28
CA ARG A 116 13.56 2.39 7.12
C ARG A 116 13.36 2.84 8.57
N GLU A 117 12.48 3.81 8.81
CA GLU A 117 12.13 4.25 10.17
C GLU A 117 11.25 3.23 10.90
N LEU A 118 10.50 2.43 10.13
CA LEU A 118 9.67 1.34 10.63
C LEU A 118 10.50 0.16 11.16
N ASP A 119 11.43 -0.32 10.36
CA ASP A 119 12.41 -1.35 10.70
C ASP A 119 13.58 -1.21 9.73
N GLU A 120 14.80 -1.09 10.26
CA GLU A 120 16.02 -0.93 9.46
C GLU A 120 16.26 -2.08 8.48
N LYS A 121 15.65 -3.25 8.73
CA LYS A 121 15.77 -4.44 7.87
C LYS A 121 14.79 -4.44 6.70
N LEU A 122 13.81 -3.54 6.66
CA LEU A 122 12.82 -3.45 5.59
C LEU A 122 13.42 -2.86 4.31
N LEU A 123 14.23 -3.66 3.65
CA LEU A 123 14.86 -3.36 2.38
C LEU A 123 14.31 -4.29 1.29
N ASN A 124 14.43 -3.85 0.03
CA ASN A 124 14.05 -4.64 -1.15
C ASN A 124 12.61 -5.15 -1.07
N ILE A 125 11.64 -4.24 -1.02
CA ILE A 125 10.22 -4.60 -1.01
C ILE A 125 9.87 -5.30 -2.33
N ILE A 126 9.38 -6.54 -2.20
CA ILE A 126 8.95 -7.38 -3.30
C ILE A 126 7.50 -7.08 -3.64
N ASP A 127 6.60 -7.12 -2.64
CA ASP A 127 5.18 -6.88 -2.81
C ASP A 127 4.52 -6.39 -1.52
N MET A 128 3.33 -5.81 -1.63
CA MET A 128 2.56 -5.35 -0.47
C MET A 128 1.06 -5.55 -0.70
N GLN A 129 0.34 -5.86 0.36
CA GLN A 129 -1.10 -6.14 0.29
C GLN A 129 -1.79 -5.82 1.62
N PHE A 130 -2.96 -5.19 1.56
CA PHE A 130 -3.78 -4.99 2.76
C PHE A 130 -4.43 -6.31 3.21
N LEU A 131 -4.46 -6.52 4.52
CA LEU A 131 -5.10 -7.65 5.16
C LEU A 131 -6.55 -7.34 5.54
N CYS A 132 -7.41 -8.35 5.41
CA CYS A 132 -8.80 -8.28 5.84
C CYS A 132 -8.94 -8.66 7.33
N GLY A 133 -9.96 -8.15 8.01
CA GLY A 133 -10.32 -8.59 9.38
C GLY A 133 -9.77 -7.72 10.50
N TYR A 134 -8.91 -6.75 10.20
CA TYR A 134 -8.36 -5.85 11.20
C TYR A 134 -9.20 -4.57 11.36
N TYR A 135 -9.33 -4.10 12.61
CA TYR A 135 -10.03 -2.85 12.95
C TYR A 135 -9.31 -1.60 12.43
N GLU A 136 -8.00 -1.67 12.33
CA GLU A 136 -7.14 -0.69 11.65
C GLU A 136 -6.66 -1.25 10.29
N PRO A 137 -6.42 -0.38 9.29
CA PRO A 137 -5.91 -0.82 8.01
C PRO A 137 -4.51 -1.42 8.20
N THR A 138 -4.39 -2.73 7.97
CA THR A 138 -3.16 -3.47 8.21
C THR A 138 -2.50 -3.81 6.89
N LEU A 139 -1.31 -3.30 6.65
CA LEU A 139 -0.53 -3.52 5.45
C LEU A 139 0.49 -4.63 5.70
N LEU A 140 0.42 -5.70 4.90
CA LEU A 140 1.48 -6.70 4.82
C LEU A 140 2.50 -6.27 3.76
N ILE A 141 3.78 -6.37 4.10
CA ILE A 141 4.90 -6.12 3.20
C ILE A 141 5.73 -7.40 3.12
N LEU A 142 5.95 -7.89 1.90
CA LEU A 142 6.91 -8.94 1.57
C LEU A 142 8.19 -8.26 1.07
N PHE A 143 9.32 -8.61 1.67
CA PHE A 143 10.59 -7.94 1.43
C PHE A 143 11.77 -8.91 1.63
N GLU A 144 12.96 -8.46 1.26
CA GLU A 144 14.18 -9.25 1.35
C GLU A 144 15.31 -8.42 1.97
N PRO A 145 15.57 -8.53 3.29
CA PRO A 145 16.60 -7.75 3.96
C PRO A 145 17.98 -7.89 3.31
N ASN A 146 18.33 -9.12 2.93
CA ASN A 146 19.61 -9.49 2.34
C ASN A 146 19.39 -10.09 0.96
N GLN A 147 19.33 -9.23 -0.06
CA GLN A 147 19.04 -9.66 -1.43
C GLN A 147 19.98 -10.80 -1.90
N THR A 148 19.37 -11.84 -2.49
CA THR A 148 20.04 -12.96 -3.13
C THR A 148 19.57 -13.14 -4.57
N TRP A 149 20.17 -14.09 -5.28
CA TRP A 149 19.76 -14.50 -6.61
C TRP A 149 19.99 -16.01 -6.79
N PRO A 150 19.31 -16.66 -7.76
CA PRO A 150 19.30 -18.12 -7.88
C PRO A 150 20.68 -18.79 -7.93
N GLY A 151 21.68 -18.20 -8.58
CA GLY A 151 23.04 -18.79 -8.63
C GLY A 151 23.87 -18.61 -7.36
N ARG A 152 23.38 -17.87 -6.36
CA ARG A 152 23.96 -17.79 -5.00
C ARG A 152 23.16 -18.55 -3.94
N VAL A 153 22.18 -19.35 -4.36
CA VAL A 153 21.34 -20.14 -3.44
C VAL A 153 22.16 -21.12 -2.60
N ALA A 154 23.33 -21.57 -3.07
CA ALA A 154 24.22 -22.43 -2.27
C ALA A 154 24.80 -21.72 -1.02
N VAL A 155 24.80 -20.40 -1.00
CA VAL A 155 25.37 -19.57 0.09
C VAL A 155 24.28 -18.89 0.91
N ARG A 156 23.18 -18.49 0.27
CA ARG A 156 22.06 -17.80 0.91
C ARG A 156 20.74 -18.38 0.44
N GLN A 157 20.04 -19.01 1.37
CA GLN A 157 18.70 -19.55 1.21
C GLN A 157 17.76 -18.79 2.16
N ASP A 158 16.47 -18.88 1.87
CA ASP A 158 15.41 -18.39 2.76
C ASP A 158 15.60 -16.94 3.21
N THR A 159 15.85 -16.04 2.27
CA THR A 159 16.18 -14.64 2.53
C THR A 159 14.96 -13.72 2.64
N CYS A 160 13.79 -14.18 2.19
CA CYS A 160 12.57 -13.37 2.22
C CYS A 160 11.99 -13.27 3.63
N SER A 161 11.27 -12.20 3.89
CA SER A 161 10.57 -11.95 5.15
C SER A 161 9.28 -11.19 4.89
N ILE A 162 8.33 -11.31 5.80
CA ILE A 162 7.09 -10.53 5.80
C ILE A 162 6.93 -9.78 7.12
N VAL A 163 6.31 -8.61 7.03
CA VAL A 163 5.91 -7.82 8.20
C VAL A 163 4.47 -7.34 8.00
N ALA A 164 3.68 -7.35 9.06
CA ALA A 164 2.36 -6.74 9.09
C ALA A 164 2.40 -5.48 9.96
N ILE A 165 1.97 -4.37 9.38
CA ILE A 165 2.01 -3.04 10.00
C ILE A 165 0.58 -2.52 10.14
N SER A 166 0.18 -2.16 11.34
CA SER A 166 -1.10 -1.47 11.57
C SER A 166 -0.94 -0.01 11.23
N LEU A 167 -1.83 0.59 10.45
CA LEU A 167 -1.76 2.01 10.11
C LEU A 167 -2.81 2.79 10.89
N ASN A 168 -2.42 3.45 11.98
CA ASN A 168 -3.30 4.39 12.66
C ASN A 168 -3.30 5.73 11.90
N ILE A 169 -4.33 5.93 11.08
CA ILE A 169 -4.44 7.10 10.21
C ILE A 169 -4.50 8.42 11.01
N MET A 170 -5.21 8.42 12.15
CA MET A 170 -5.47 9.63 12.93
C MET A 170 -4.21 10.11 13.67
N GLN A 171 -3.51 9.18 14.31
CA GLN A 171 -2.31 9.47 15.09
C GLN A 171 -1.03 9.41 14.24
N LYS A 172 -1.11 8.90 13.01
CA LYS A 172 0.03 8.63 12.12
C LYS A 172 1.07 7.69 12.76
N VAL A 173 0.63 6.83 13.67
CA VAL A 173 1.46 5.81 14.33
C VAL A 173 1.25 4.49 13.62
N HIS A 174 2.33 3.75 13.41
CA HIS A 174 2.33 2.60 12.52
C HIS A 174 3.13 1.43 13.11
N PRO A 175 2.61 0.76 14.17
CA PRO A 175 3.34 -0.30 14.84
C PRO A 175 3.38 -1.60 14.01
N VAL A 176 4.48 -2.33 14.13
CA VAL A 176 4.60 -3.69 13.61
C VAL A 176 3.79 -4.64 14.51
N ILE A 177 2.80 -5.31 13.95
CA ILE A 177 1.93 -6.26 14.66
C ILE A 177 2.63 -7.60 14.80
N TRP A 178 3.19 -8.09 13.69
CA TRP A 178 3.92 -9.35 13.64
C TRP A 178 4.83 -9.37 12.42
N SER A 179 5.85 -10.23 12.48
CA SER A 179 6.77 -10.50 11.39
C SER A 179 7.08 -11.99 11.31
N LEU A 180 7.49 -12.44 10.12
CA LEU A 180 7.98 -13.79 9.87
C LEU A 180 9.19 -13.70 8.95
N SER A 181 10.30 -14.26 9.39
CA SER A 181 11.54 -14.35 8.62
C SER A 181 11.75 -15.76 8.09
N ASN A 182 12.80 -15.93 7.29
CA ASN A 182 13.23 -17.21 6.73
C ASN A 182 12.18 -17.82 5.79
N LEU A 183 11.55 -16.98 4.96
CA LEU A 183 10.72 -17.43 3.85
C LEU A 183 11.61 -17.75 2.64
N PRO A 184 11.19 -18.69 1.77
CA PRO A 184 11.93 -19.05 0.56
C PRO A 184 12.36 -17.81 -0.23
N PHE A 185 13.60 -17.79 -0.70
CA PHE A 185 14.19 -16.65 -1.40
C PHE A 185 13.48 -16.28 -2.72
N ASP A 186 12.68 -17.20 -3.27
CA ASP A 186 11.99 -17.09 -4.55
C ASP A 186 10.55 -16.59 -4.43
N CYS A 187 10.16 -16.02 -3.29
CA CYS A 187 8.84 -15.40 -3.12
C CYS A 187 8.65 -14.21 -4.08
N THR A 188 7.57 -14.20 -4.85
CA THR A 188 7.33 -13.15 -5.87
C THR A 188 6.18 -12.18 -5.55
N GLN A 189 5.17 -12.63 -4.81
CA GLN A 189 3.98 -11.85 -4.48
C GLN A 189 3.29 -12.39 -3.23
N ALA A 190 2.47 -11.54 -2.61
CA ALA A 190 1.63 -11.91 -1.48
C ALA A 190 0.16 -11.61 -1.80
N LEU A 191 -0.71 -12.60 -1.62
CA LEU A 191 -2.15 -12.45 -1.82
C LEU A 191 -2.87 -12.50 -0.48
N ALA A 192 -3.66 -11.47 -0.19
CA ALA A 192 -4.51 -11.46 0.99
C ALA A 192 -5.71 -12.38 0.77
N VAL A 193 -5.98 -13.22 1.76
CA VAL A 193 -7.13 -14.13 1.74
C VAL A 193 -8.36 -13.38 2.25
N PRO A 194 -9.48 -13.42 1.51
CA PRO A 194 -10.70 -12.73 1.92
C PRO A 194 -11.33 -13.38 3.18
N LYS A 195 -12.22 -12.63 3.84
CA LYS A 195 -13.08 -13.17 4.90
C LYS A 195 -13.95 -14.31 4.34
N PRO A 196 -14.23 -15.38 5.11
CA PRO A 196 -13.94 -15.55 6.53
C PRO A 196 -12.59 -16.23 6.85
N ILE A 197 -11.86 -16.73 5.85
CA ILE A 197 -10.65 -17.55 6.07
C ILE A 197 -9.45 -16.71 6.50
N GLY A 198 -9.34 -15.47 5.98
CA GLY A 198 -8.24 -14.55 6.28
C GLY A 198 -8.24 -13.98 7.70
N ASP A 199 -9.15 -14.41 8.58
CA ASP A 199 -9.27 -13.88 9.93
C ASP A 199 -8.11 -14.38 10.82
N GLY A 200 -7.11 -13.53 11.01
CA GLY A 200 -6.13 -13.58 12.10
C GLY A 200 -5.15 -14.76 12.16
N SER A 201 -5.24 -15.77 11.29
CA SER A 201 -4.36 -16.94 11.37
C SER A 201 -3.14 -16.82 10.45
N ARG A 202 -1.94 -17.07 11.02
CA ARG A 202 -0.60 -17.00 10.40
C ARG A 202 -0.39 -17.88 9.14
N ARG A 203 -1.43 -18.53 8.60
CA ARG A 203 -1.30 -19.73 7.74
C ARG A 203 -1.85 -19.63 6.32
N PHE A 204 -2.28 -18.47 5.86
CA PHE A 204 -2.92 -18.41 4.54
C PHE A 204 -2.33 -17.29 3.69
N PHE A 205 -1.07 -17.48 3.30
CA PHE A 205 -0.47 -16.78 2.17
C PHE A 205 -0.08 -17.81 1.12
N ASN A 206 -0.58 -17.65 -0.10
CA ASN A 206 0.02 -18.31 -1.25
C ASN A 206 1.22 -17.48 -1.68
N PHE A 207 2.41 -17.88 -1.21
CA PHE A 207 3.65 -17.42 -1.82
C PHE A 207 3.79 -18.18 -3.14
N PHE A 208 3.70 -17.45 -4.25
CA PHE A 208 4.09 -18.01 -5.54
C PHE A 208 5.62 -18.02 -5.60
N GLY A 209 6.22 -19.12 -5.12
CA GLY A 209 7.57 -19.52 -5.51
C GLY A 209 7.50 -20.21 -6.86
N GLY A 210 8.33 -19.79 -7.81
CA GLY A 210 8.47 -20.53 -9.05
C GLY A 210 9.06 -21.89 -8.70
N ARG A 211 8.30 -22.98 -8.81
CA ARG A 211 8.83 -24.34 -8.66
C ARG A 211 9.91 -24.59 -9.72
N GLY A 212 11.13 -24.17 -9.42
CA GLY A 212 12.33 -24.63 -10.08
C GLY A 212 12.64 -26.01 -9.52
N THR A 213 11.94 -27.02 -10.01
CA THR A 213 12.44 -28.39 -9.92
C THR A 213 13.77 -28.44 -10.66
N HIS A 214 14.86 -28.46 -9.91
CA HIS A 214 16.11 -29.03 -10.41
C HIS A 214 16.54 -30.14 -9.46
N ARG A 215 16.51 -31.35 -10.03
CA ARG A 215 17.22 -32.55 -9.57
C ARG A 215 18.71 -32.29 -9.42
#